data_AF-A0A1H3LBD1-F1
#
_entry.id   AF-A0A1H3LBD1-F1
#
_cell.length_a   1.000
_cell.length_b   1.000
_cell.length_c   1.000
_cell.angle_alpha   90.00
_cell.angle_beta   90.00
_cell.angle_gamma   90.00
#
_symmetry.space_group_name_H-M   'P 1'
#
loop_
_entity.id
_entity.type
_entity.pdbx_description
1 polymer ?
#
loop_
_entity_poly.entity_id
_entity_poly.type
_entity_poly.pdbx_seq_one_letter_code
_entity_poly.pdbx_strand_id
1 'polypeptide(L)'
;MTVKLNRAGVSHARSLIESGAVVRDDWSEAAASAADENAFIEEHGFGEYAKWFLGVDSEKSEETKGRYSFPYGDFAKVRRGGVISAEGRAAQNDHDDIAKAAKRLLHLIDGD
;
A
#
# COMPACT_ATOMS: atom_id res chain seq x y z
N MET A 1 17.95 4.69 -6.03
CA MET A 1 16.79 4.43 -5.16
C MET A 1 16.75 2.94 -4.83
N THR A 2 16.51 2.58 -3.57
CA THR A 2 16.52 1.18 -3.09
C THR A 2 15.15 0.63 -2.74
N VAL A 3 14.12 1.48 -2.79
CA VAL A 3 12.72 1.07 -2.73
C VAL A 3 12.36 0.34 -4.03
N LYS A 4 11.85 -0.88 -3.88
CA LYS A 4 11.41 -1.76 -4.95
C LYS A 4 9.93 -2.10 -4.80
N LEU A 5 9.34 -2.59 -5.88
CA LEU A 5 7.96 -3.07 -5.87
C LEU A 5 7.80 -4.25 -4.91
N ASN A 6 6.91 -4.09 -3.94
CA ASN A 6 6.51 -5.15 -3.04
C ASN A 6 5.44 -6.03 -3.71
N ARG A 7 5.88 -7.13 -4.33
CA ARG A 7 4.97 -8.08 -4.99
C ARG A 7 3.96 -8.73 -4.04
N ALA A 8 4.35 -8.94 -2.78
CA ALA A 8 3.44 -9.48 -1.77
C ALA A 8 2.31 -8.47 -1.49
N GLY A 9 2.65 -7.19 -1.39
CA GLY A 9 1.66 -6.14 -1.17
C GLY A 9 0.72 -5.94 -2.36
N VAL A 10 1.23 -6.00 -3.59
CA VAL A 10 0.38 -5.97 -4.79
C VAL A 10 -0.60 -7.15 -4.83
N SER A 11 -0.12 -8.36 -4.51
CA SER A 11 -0.95 -9.56 -4.51
C SER A 11 -2.03 -9.51 -3.43
N HIS A 12 -1.69 -8.96 -2.25
CA HIS A 12 -2.64 -8.74 -1.17
C HIS A 12 -3.71 -7.72 -1.55
N ALA A 13 -3.30 -6.55 -2.07
CA ALA A 13 -4.20 -5.52 -2.57
C ALA A 13 -5.17 -6.09 -3.61
N ARG A 14 -4.64 -6.83 -4.60
CA ARG A 14 -5.44 -7.46 -5.65
C ARG A 14 -6.47 -8.43 -5.07
N SER A 15 -6.06 -9.30 -4.14
CA SER A 15 -6.98 -10.28 -3.53
C SER A 15 -8.12 -9.59 -2.77
N LEU A 16 -7.83 -8.47 -2.09
CA LEU A 16 -8.83 -7.66 -1.41
C LEU A 16 -9.79 -6.98 -2.40
N ILE A 17 -9.27 -6.48 -3.52
CA ILE A 17 -10.07 -5.88 -4.60
C ILE A 17 -11.01 -6.93 -5.21
N GLU A 18 -10.49 -8.10 -5.54
CA GLU A 18 -11.26 -9.23 -6.07
C GLU A 18 -12.31 -9.73 -5.06
N SER A 19 -12.04 -9.61 -3.75
CA SER A 19 -12.99 -9.93 -2.68
C SER A 19 -14.02 -8.83 -2.40
N GLY A 20 -13.93 -7.68 -3.08
CA GLY A 20 -14.81 -6.53 -2.84
C GLY A 20 -14.51 -5.74 -1.56
N ALA A 21 -13.38 -5.97 -0.91
CA ALA A 21 -12.92 -5.25 0.28
C ALA A 21 -12.30 -3.89 -0.10
N VAL A 22 -13.05 -3.10 -0.87
CA VAL A 22 -12.62 -1.81 -1.41
C VAL A 22 -13.57 -0.70 -0.95
N VAL A 23 -12.99 0.42 -0.58
CA VAL A 23 -13.72 1.63 -0.20
C VAL A 23 -13.38 2.74 -1.19
N ARG A 24 -14.41 3.23 -1.89
CA ARG A 24 -14.33 4.36 -2.83
C ARG A 24 -14.67 5.65 -2.09
N ASP A 25 -13.77 6.08 -1.21
CA ASP A 25 -13.93 7.29 -0.40
C ASP A 25 -12.85 8.31 -0.75
N ASP A 26 -13.15 9.59 -0.50
CA ASP A 26 -12.23 10.73 -0.70
C ASP A 26 -11.17 10.68 0.40
N TRP A 27 -10.17 9.82 0.21
CA TRP A 27 -9.03 9.69 1.12
C TRP A 27 -8.23 10.99 1.11
N SER A 28 -8.59 11.88 2.02
CA SER A 28 -7.72 12.97 2.45
C SER A 28 -6.52 12.35 3.15
N GLU A 29 -5.33 12.94 3.05
CA GLU A 29 -4.00 12.37 3.37
C GLU A 29 -3.76 11.81 4.79
N ALA A 30 -4.80 11.58 5.60
CA ALA A 30 -4.74 10.82 6.83
C ALA A 30 -4.52 9.33 6.54
N ALA A 31 -3.27 8.97 6.25
CA ALA A 31 -2.78 7.62 6.47
C ALA A 31 -3.15 7.15 7.89
N ALA A 32 -3.31 5.83 8.07
CA ALA A 32 -3.45 5.22 9.39
C ALA A 32 -2.45 5.84 10.37
N SER A 33 -2.90 6.21 11.56
CA SER A 33 -2.04 6.94 12.50
C SER A 33 -0.92 6.04 12.97
N ALA A 34 0.17 6.62 13.48
CA ALA A 34 1.28 5.85 14.04
C ALA A 34 0.83 4.84 15.13
N ALA A 35 -0.26 5.16 15.83
CA ALA A 35 -0.93 4.29 16.80
C ALA A 35 -1.61 3.08 16.13
N ASP A 36 -2.38 3.28 15.05
CA ASP A 36 -3.01 2.19 14.29
C ASP A 36 -1.95 1.26 13.68
N GLU A 37 -0.88 1.84 13.13
CA GLU A 37 0.25 1.08 12.61
C GLU A 37 0.92 0.23 13.71
N ASN A 38 1.11 0.80 14.91
CA ASN A 38 1.69 0.07 16.04
C ASN A 38 0.77 -1.08 16.46
N ALA A 39 -0.52 -0.81 16.68
CA ALA A 39 -1.48 -1.80 17.10
C ALA A 39 -1.56 -2.97 16.09
N PHE A 40 -1.57 -2.66 14.79
CA PHE A 40 -1.57 -3.66 13.74
C PHE A 40 -0.29 -4.53 13.75
N ILE A 41 0.88 -3.92 13.93
CA ILE A 41 2.15 -4.65 14.03
C ILE A 41 2.20 -5.50 15.31
N GLU A 42 1.68 -5.02 16.43
CA GLU A 42 1.63 -5.80 17.68
C GLU A 42 0.69 -7.00 17.57
N GLU A 43 -0.44 -6.86 16.84
CA GLU A 43 -1.43 -7.93 16.69
C GLU A 43 -1.06 -8.94 15.59
N HIS A 44 -0.54 -8.48 14.44
CA HIS A 44 -0.30 -9.31 13.26
C HIS A 44 1.19 -9.46 12.88
N GLY A 45 2.05 -8.60 13.39
CA GLY A 45 3.48 -8.58 13.06
C GLY A 45 3.82 -7.77 11.80
N PHE A 46 5.13 -7.54 11.62
CA PHE A 46 5.67 -6.82 10.46
C PHE A 46 5.40 -7.50 9.11
N GLY A 47 5.20 -8.82 9.10
CA GLY A 47 4.92 -9.59 7.88
C GLY A 47 3.58 -9.22 7.25
N GLU A 48 2.52 -9.09 8.05
CA GLU A 48 1.23 -8.58 7.54
C GLU A 48 1.32 -7.09 7.23
N TYR A 49 1.99 -6.32 8.10
CA TYR A 49 2.17 -4.89 7.88
C TYR A 49 2.79 -4.61 6.52
N ALA A 50 3.83 -5.34 6.15
CA ALA A 50 4.49 -5.25 4.84
C ALA A 50 3.52 -5.35 3.66
N LYS A 51 2.49 -6.21 3.75
CA LYS A 51 1.54 -6.43 2.64
C LYS A 51 0.67 -5.22 2.35
N TRP A 52 0.53 -4.28 3.28
CA TRP A 52 -0.28 -3.07 3.09
C TRP A 52 0.42 -1.95 2.33
N PHE A 53 1.65 -2.21 1.85
CA PHE A 53 2.49 -1.24 1.15
C PHE A 53 2.96 -1.76 -0.21
N LEU A 54 2.95 -0.89 -1.22
CA LEU A 54 3.41 -1.24 -2.57
C LEU A 54 4.93 -1.07 -2.75
N GLY A 55 5.59 -0.28 -1.90
CA GLY A 55 7.03 -0.11 -1.88
C GLY A 55 7.69 -0.78 -0.69
N VAL A 56 8.81 -1.45 -0.93
CA VAL A 56 9.69 -2.00 0.10
C VAL A 56 11.12 -1.57 -0.16
N ASP A 57 11.73 -0.96 0.85
CA ASP A 57 13.14 -0.62 0.88
C ASP A 57 13.96 -1.88 1.22
N SER A 58 14.95 -2.22 0.39
CA SER A 58 15.80 -3.39 0.66
C SER A 58 16.99 -3.10 1.59
N GLU A 59 17.29 -1.83 1.87
CA GLU A 59 18.39 -1.43 2.76
C GLU A 59 17.97 -1.39 4.23
N LYS A 60 16.68 -1.17 4.52
CA LYS A 60 16.17 -1.14 5.89
C LYS A 60 15.82 -2.52 6.43
N SER A 61 15.90 -2.71 7.74
CA SER A 61 15.50 -3.96 8.40
C SER A 61 13.99 -4.19 8.33
N GLU A 62 13.58 -5.46 8.33
CA GLU A 62 12.18 -5.91 8.20
C GLU A 62 11.31 -5.39 9.35
N GLU A 63 11.92 -5.16 10.51
CA GLU A 63 11.32 -4.63 11.75
C GLU A 63 11.30 -3.09 11.80
N THR A 64 11.43 -2.41 10.65
CA THR A 64 11.39 -0.95 10.58
C THR A 64 10.20 -0.49 9.76
N LYS A 65 9.28 0.28 10.36
CA LYS A 65 8.10 0.82 9.66
C LYS A 65 8.44 1.58 8.39
N GLY A 66 9.49 2.41 8.46
CA GLY A 66 9.98 3.20 7.34
C GLY A 66 10.64 2.40 6.22
N ARG A 67 10.72 1.07 6.32
CA ARG A 67 11.06 0.17 5.21
C ARG A 67 9.94 0.12 4.17
N TYR A 68 8.71 0.27 4.61
CA TYR A 68 7.54 0.15 3.75
C TYR A 68 7.03 1.54 3.37
N SER A 69 6.58 1.69 2.13
CA SER A 69 6.16 2.97 1.56
C SER A 69 5.03 2.75 0.56
N PHE A 70 4.30 3.82 0.24
CA PHE A 70 3.11 3.76 -0.63
C PHE A 70 2.01 2.88 -0.03
N PRO A 71 1.41 3.28 1.11
CA PRO A 71 0.23 2.61 1.64
C PRO A 71 -0.94 2.79 0.67
N TYR A 72 -1.76 1.75 0.53
CA TYR A 72 -2.93 1.76 -0.36
C TYR A 72 -4.27 1.55 0.37
N GLY A 73 -4.25 1.42 1.70
CA GLY A 73 -5.40 1.09 2.51
C GLY A 73 -5.19 1.44 3.98
N ASP A 74 -6.16 1.03 4.81
CA ASP A 74 -6.23 1.34 6.25
C ASP A 74 -5.97 0.14 7.16
N PHE A 75 -5.21 -0.86 6.68
CA PHE A 75 -5.00 -2.15 7.34
C PHE A 75 -6.25 -3.04 7.49
N ALA A 76 -7.42 -2.60 7.01
CA ALA A 76 -8.63 -3.42 6.93
C ALA A 76 -9.17 -3.52 5.49
N LYS A 77 -9.19 -2.41 4.74
CA LYS A 77 -9.72 -2.36 3.37
C LYS A 77 -8.82 -1.57 2.43
N VAL A 78 -8.91 -1.89 1.14
CA VAL A 78 -8.25 -1.13 0.07
C VAL A 78 -9.01 0.17 -0.13
N ARG A 79 -8.30 1.30 -0.13
CA ARG A 79 -8.90 2.62 -0.32
C ARG A 79 -8.55 3.14 -1.70
N ARG A 80 -9.56 3.45 -2.51
CA ARG A 80 -9.35 3.99 -3.87
C ARG A 80 -8.46 5.23 -3.87
N GLY A 81 -8.74 6.19 -2.98
CA GLY A 81 -7.91 7.39 -2.84
C GLY A 81 -6.48 7.08 -2.38
N GLY A 82 -6.28 6.10 -1.51
CA GLY A 82 -4.94 5.63 -1.10
C GLY A 82 -4.13 5.09 -2.28
N VAL A 83 -4.74 4.30 -3.17
CA VAL A 83 -4.09 3.80 -4.40
C VAL A 83 -3.71 4.94 -5.34
N ILE A 84 -4.58 5.95 -5.51
CA ILE A 84 -4.29 7.14 -6.33
C ILE A 84 -3.12 7.94 -5.75
N SER A 85 -3.11 8.18 -4.43
CA SER A 85 -2.00 8.85 -3.76
C SER A 85 -0.70 8.06 -3.90
N ALA A 86 -0.76 6.73 -3.79
CA ALA A 86 0.38 5.84 -3.99
C ALA A 86 0.92 5.93 -5.44
N GLU A 87 0.06 5.87 -6.45
CA GLU A 87 0.43 6.05 -7.86
C GLU A 87 1.11 7.41 -8.08
N GLY A 88 0.47 8.49 -7.64
CA GLY A 88 0.96 9.85 -7.84
C GLY A 88 2.30 10.09 -7.14
N ARG A 89 2.47 9.61 -5.90
CA ARG A 89 3.76 9.73 -5.19
C ARG A 89 4.83 8.86 -5.84
N ALA A 90 4.49 7.65 -6.28
CA ALA A 90 5.44 6.76 -6.93
C ALA A 90 5.95 7.35 -8.25
N ALA A 91 5.05 7.89 -9.07
CA ALA A 91 5.41 8.56 -10.32
C ALA A 91 6.27 9.81 -10.09
N GLN A 92 5.98 10.60 -9.04
CA GLN A 92 6.78 11.77 -8.66
C GLN A 92 8.19 11.45 -8.14
N ASN A 93 8.41 10.23 -7.64
CA ASN A 93 9.68 9.78 -7.09
C ASN A 93 10.36 8.75 -8.02
N ASP A 94 10.11 8.78 -9.34
CA ASP A 94 10.69 7.88 -10.34
C ASP A 94 10.57 6.36 -10.00
N HIS A 95 9.52 5.98 -9.28
CA HIS A 95 9.21 4.58 -8.98
C HIS A 95 8.20 4.01 -9.97
N ASP A 96 8.60 3.92 -11.25
CA ASP A 96 7.75 3.48 -12.36
C ASP A 96 7.05 2.13 -12.13
N ASP A 97 7.75 1.16 -11.54
CA ASP A 97 7.18 -0.17 -11.26
C ASP A 97 6.04 -0.10 -10.24
N ILE A 98 6.20 0.73 -9.22
CA ILE A 98 5.20 0.94 -8.17
C ILE A 98 4.02 1.72 -8.74
N ALA A 99 4.27 2.78 -9.51
CA ALA A 99 3.23 3.56 -10.17
C ALA A 99 2.39 2.69 -11.12
N LYS A 100 3.05 1.86 -11.96
CA LYS A 100 2.36 0.93 -12.86
C LYS A 100 1.52 -0.10 -12.10
N ALA A 101 2.04 -0.64 -10.99
CA ALA A 101 1.30 -1.59 -10.17
C ALA A 101 0.08 -0.92 -9.50
N ALA A 102 0.26 0.26 -8.90
CA ALA A 102 -0.82 1.04 -8.31
C ALA A 102 -1.91 1.36 -9.34
N LYS A 103 -1.52 1.81 -10.54
CA LYS A 103 -2.45 2.09 -11.64
C LYS A 103 -3.25 0.87 -12.07
N ARG A 104 -2.62 -0.32 -12.11
CA ARG A 104 -3.33 -1.58 -12.40
C ARG A 104 -4.35 -1.92 -11.31
N LEU A 105 -3.99 -1.74 -10.03
CA LEU A 105 -4.91 -1.93 -8.91
C LEU A 105 -6.08 -0.95 -8.98
N LEU A 106 -5.80 0.32 -9.32
CA LEU A 106 -6.83 1.35 -9.49
C LEU A 106 -7.82 0.97 -10.60
N HIS A 107 -7.32 0.48 -11.72
CA HIS A 107 -8.16 0.02 -12.82
C HIS A 107 -9.06 -1.16 -12.42
N LEU A 108 -8.54 -2.11 -11.62
CA LEU A 108 -9.34 -3.20 -11.04
C LEU A 108 -10.41 -2.69 -10.07
N ILE A 109 -10.10 -1.64 -9.30
CA ILE A 109 -11.05 -1.01 -8.37
C ILE A 109 -12.17 -0.30 -9.14
N ASP A 110 -11.84 0.42 -10.20
CA ASP A 110 -12.80 1.18 -10.99
C ASP A 110 -13.68 0.27 -11.86
N GLY A 111 -13.15 -0.88 -12.29
CA GLY A 111 -13.91 -1.94 -12.97
C GLY A 111 -14.24 -1.61 -14.42
N ASP A 112 -13.21 -1.49 -15.26
CA ASP A 112 -13.35 -1.48 -16.73
C ASP A 112 -13.47 -2.91 -17.28
#